data_AF-A0A7Z9JES9-F1
#
_entry.id   AF-A0A7Z9JES9-F1
#
_cell.length_a   1.000
_cell.length_b   1.000
_cell.length_c   1.000
_cell.angle_alpha   90.00
_cell.angle_beta   90.00
_cell.angle_gamma   90.00
#
_symmetry.space_group_name_H-M   'P 1'
#
loop_
_entity.id
_entity.type
_entity.pdbx_description
1 polymer ?
#
loop_
_entity_poly.entity_id
_entity_poly.type
_entity_poly.pdbx_seq_one_letter_code
_entity_poly.pdbx_strand_id
1 'polypeptide(L)'
;MSPTEAKEYDGPKFEVSTGQRPGFKQLTDEQKRVLAASSDSGIPANEFFKLIKWARIQMTEGLCGEDLTQMIRLKFNGPLIKAASSVLSETRSEHEGLSGQLYVDAAAYASASGTAGCEEGSLRHRTNQVRHVLAMPRCGTCVFKNANGTCQKYNKELVDSVPVSNPRAYQKEALRLADASDAEITASLFASSYDSNEFGLNNDSLNDFDFDSEISNEHLGQILFGGLEVDDE
;
A
#
# COMPACT_ATOMS: atom_id res chain seq x y z
N MET A 1 49.36 -76.24 4.37
CA MET A 1 48.79 -74.96 4.84
C MET A 1 48.75 -74.02 3.65
N SER A 2 47.59 -73.91 3.01
CA SER A 2 47.36 -73.05 1.84
C SER A 2 47.06 -71.62 2.32
N PRO A 3 47.60 -70.57 1.66
CA PRO A 3 47.36 -69.20 2.07
C PRO A 3 45.97 -68.74 1.64
N THR A 4 45.23 -68.16 2.57
CA THR A 4 43.90 -67.60 2.38
C THR A 4 44.00 -66.29 1.58
N GLU A 5 43.44 -66.26 0.37
CA GLU A 5 43.32 -65.04 -0.43
C GLU A 5 42.38 -64.04 0.26
N ALA A 6 42.91 -62.86 0.56
CA ALA A 6 42.13 -61.73 1.06
C ALA A 6 41.26 -61.18 -0.08
N LYS A 7 39.94 -61.33 0.03
CA LYS A 7 38.99 -60.66 -0.88
C LYS A 7 38.97 -59.18 -0.56
N GLU A 8 39.55 -58.39 -1.47
CA GLU A 8 39.53 -56.93 -1.43
C GLU A 8 38.08 -56.44 -1.65
N TYR A 9 37.56 -55.66 -0.69
CA TYR A 9 36.20 -55.14 -0.74
C TYR A 9 36.17 -53.84 -1.55
N ASP A 10 35.66 -53.90 -2.78
CA ASP A 10 35.39 -52.72 -3.62
C ASP A 10 34.07 -52.09 -3.15
N GLY A 11 34.16 -51.06 -2.30
CA GLY A 11 33.01 -50.34 -1.76
C GLY A 11 32.22 -49.58 -2.84
N PRO A 12 31.01 -49.09 -2.53
CA PRO A 12 30.19 -48.36 -3.48
C PRO A 12 30.93 -47.11 -3.99
N LYS A 13 31.19 -47.09 -5.30
CA LYS A 13 31.81 -45.94 -5.98
C LYS A 13 30.77 -44.83 -6.08
N PHE A 14 30.98 -43.76 -5.32
CA PHE A 14 30.17 -42.56 -5.42
C PHE A 14 30.56 -41.81 -6.69
N GLU A 15 29.79 -42.00 -7.75
CA GLU A 15 29.88 -41.13 -8.93
C GLU A 15 29.28 -39.76 -8.55
N VAL A 16 30.10 -38.72 -8.69
CA VAL A 16 29.65 -37.33 -8.52
C VAL A 16 28.61 -37.09 -9.61
N SER A 17 27.34 -36.98 -9.23
CA SER A 17 26.30 -36.64 -10.21
C SER A 17 26.66 -35.27 -10.80
N THR A 18 26.92 -35.25 -12.10
CA THR A 18 26.99 -34.04 -12.93
C THR A 18 25.58 -33.47 -13.15
N GLY A 19 24.67 -33.70 -12.21
CA GLY A 19 23.37 -33.05 -12.19
C GLY A 19 23.62 -31.55 -12.21
N GLN A 20 23.16 -30.90 -13.27
CA GLN A 20 23.10 -29.44 -13.34
C GLN A 20 22.58 -28.95 -11.99
N ARG A 21 23.41 -28.18 -11.28
CA ARG A 21 22.98 -27.46 -10.09
C ARG A 21 21.67 -26.76 -10.46
N PRO A 22 20.61 -26.85 -9.64
CA PRO A 22 19.35 -26.19 -9.94
C PRO A 22 19.68 -24.74 -10.29
N GLY A 23 19.29 -24.32 -11.49
CA GLY A 23 19.72 -23.07 -12.09
C GLY A 23 19.60 -21.93 -11.09
N PHE A 24 20.63 -21.07 -11.05
CA PHE A 24 20.61 -19.87 -10.20
C PHE A 24 19.23 -19.21 -10.31
N LYS A 25 18.52 -19.15 -9.19
CA LYS A 25 17.19 -18.52 -9.11
C LYS A 25 17.37 -17.10 -9.66
N GLN A 26 16.76 -16.81 -10.81
CA GLN A 26 16.90 -15.49 -11.42
C GLN A 26 16.43 -14.45 -10.41
N LEU A 27 17.29 -13.47 -10.13
CA LEU A 27 16.97 -12.35 -9.25
C LEU A 27 15.79 -11.60 -9.84
N THR A 28 14.85 -11.19 -9.00
CA THR A 28 13.77 -10.29 -9.43
C THR A 28 14.35 -8.95 -9.85
N ASP A 29 13.65 -8.20 -10.69
CA ASP A 29 14.14 -6.90 -11.16
C ASP A 29 14.34 -5.93 -9.99
N GLU A 30 13.45 -5.96 -9.00
CA GLU A 30 13.62 -5.26 -7.72
C GLU A 30 14.93 -5.63 -7.00
N GLN A 31 15.26 -6.92 -6.93
CA GLN A 31 16.52 -7.37 -6.32
C GLN A 31 17.74 -6.88 -7.08
N LYS A 32 17.67 -6.86 -8.43
CA LYS A 32 18.76 -6.30 -9.25
C LYS A 32 18.94 -4.81 -8.98
N ARG A 33 17.84 -4.05 -8.87
CA ARG A 33 17.86 -2.61 -8.55
C ARG A 33 18.45 -2.33 -7.17
N VAL A 34 18.06 -3.11 -6.16
CA VAL A 34 18.62 -3.01 -4.81
C VAL A 34 20.13 -3.29 -4.81
N LEU A 35 20.58 -4.32 -5.52
CA LEU A 35 22.00 -4.64 -5.62
C LEU A 35 22.79 -3.53 -6.32
N ALA A 36 22.24 -2.92 -7.37
CA ALA A 36 22.86 -1.77 -8.05
C ALA A 36 22.94 -0.54 -7.12
N ALA A 37 21.86 -0.20 -6.42
CA ALA A 37 21.87 0.91 -5.47
C ALA A 37 22.84 0.68 -4.30
N SER A 38 23.00 -0.57 -3.87
CA SER A 38 23.97 -0.96 -2.85
C SER A 38 25.42 -0.81 -3.33
N SER A 39 25.73 -1.22 -4.57
CA SER A 39 27.07 -1.05 -5.13
C SER A 39 27.47 0.42 -5.27
N ASP A 40 26.53 1.29 -5.63
CA ASP A 40 26.81 2.71 -5.89
C ASP A 40 27.00 3.53 -4.60
N SER A 41 26.32 3.14 -3.52
CA SER A 41 26.30 3.87 -2.25
C SER A 41 27.30 3.37 -1.21
N GLY A 42 27.83 2.16 -1.37
CA GLY A 42 28.67 1.49 -0.37
C GLY A 42 27.91 1.04 0.89
N ILE A 43 26.58 1.19 0.92
CA ILE A 43 25.72 0.70 2.00
C ILE A 43 25.36 -0.77 1.70
N PRO A 44 25.36 -1.67 2.70
CA PRO A 44 25.12 -3.08 2.46
C PRO A 44 23.68 -3.35 2.01
N ALA A 45 23.52 -4.24 1.02
CA ALA A 45 22.23 -4.53 0.38
C ALA A 45 21.14 -5.02 1.34
N ASN A 46 21.52 -5.65 2.46
CA ASN A 46 20.58 -6.09 3.48
C ASN A 46 19.77 -4.93 4.09
N GLU A 47 20.36 -3.74 4.25
CA GLU A 47 19.67 -2.56 4.79
C GLU A 47 18.65 -2.01 3.78
N PHE A 48 18.98 -2.03 2.50
CA PHE A 48 18.01 -1.72 1.44
C PHE A 48 16.85 -2.71 1.43
N PHE A 49 17.14 -4.01 1.46
CA PHE A 49 16.08 -5.03 1.49
C PHE A 49 15.18 -4.89 2.72
N LYS A 50 15.74 -4.55 3.89
CA LYS A 50 14.95 -4.28 5.10
C LYS A 50 14.05 -3.06 4.91
N LEU A 51 14.57 -1.96 4.36
CA LEU A 51 13.80 -0.74 4.12
C LEU A 51 12.64 -1.01 3.15
N ILE A 52 12.94 -1.58 1.98
CA ILE A 52 11.94 -1.84 0.94
C ILE A 52 10.90 -2.84 1.42
N LYS A 53 11.32 -3.94 2.08
CA LYS A 53 10.37 -4.90 2.65
C LYS A 53 9.47 -4.26 3.69
N TRP A 54 10.03 -3.48 4.61
CA TRP A 54 9.24 -2.81 5.64
C TRP A 54 8.27 -1.79 5.03
N ALA A 55 8.71 -0.98 4.06
CA ALA A 55 7.86 -0.01 3.38
C ALA A 55 6.69 -0.71 2.67
N ARG A 56 6.94 -1.82 1.97
CA ARG A 56 5.86 -2.62 1.33
C ARG A 56 4.89 -3.20 2.33
N ILE A 57 5.36 -3.66 3.49
CA ILE A 57 4.47 -4.11 4.58
C ILE A 57 3.59 -2.96 5.04
N GLN A 58 4.14 -1.76 5.30
CA GLN A 58 3.34 -0.60 5.71
C GLN A 58 2.33 -0.17 4.65
N MET A 59 2.72 -0.15 3.37
CA MET A 59 1.78 0.10 2.26
C MET A 59 0.67 -0.95 2.23
N THR A 60 0.99 -2.22 2.47
CA THR A 60 0.01 -3.31 2.54
C THR A 60 -0.91 -3.22 3.77
N GLU A 61 -0.47 -2.54 4.81
CA GLU A 61 -1.28 -2.17 5.97
C GLU A 61 -2.15 -0.92 5.72
N GLY A 62 -1.95 -0.24 4.58
CA GLY A 62 -2.74 0.91 4.14
C GLY A 62 -2.07 2.27 4.33
N LEU A 63 -0.84 2.32 4.86
CA LEU A 63 -0.11 3.59 5.00
C LEU A 63 0.33 4.11 3.63
N CYS A 64 0.11 5.40 3.39
CA CYS A 64 0.54 6.10 2.19
C CYS A 64 0.78 7.60 2.48
N GLY A 65 1.30 8.34 1.51
CA GLY A 65 1.47 9.79 1.59
C GLY A 65 2.56 10.24 2.55
N GLU A 66 2.28 11.33 3.26
CA GLU A 66 3.19 11.92 4.25
C GLU A 66 3.33 11.03 5.49
N ASP A 67 2.28 10.34 5.93
CA ASP A 67 2.34 9.42 7.07
C ASP A 67 3.38 8.30 6.85
N LEU A 68 3.35 7.69 5.67
CA LEU A 68 4.36 6.69 5.30
C LEU A 68 5.76 7.31 5.27
N THR A 69 5.87 8.53 4.74
CA THR A 69 7.15 9.26 4.66
C THR A 69 7.74 9.55 6.05
N GLN A 70 6.91 10.00 6.98
CA GLN A 70 7.31 10.24 8.36
C GLN A 70 7.73 8.94 9.05
N MET A 71 6.96 7.87 8.89
CA MET A 71 7.28 6.57 9.48
C MET A 71 8.60 5.98 8.93
N ILE A 72 8.90 6.18 7.64
CA ILE A 72 10.21 5.83 7.05
C ILE A 72 11.33 6.65 7.71
N ARG A 73 11.16 7.97 7.82
CA ARG A 73 12.15 8.89 8.42
C ARG A 73 12.42 8.60 9.89
N LEU A 74 11.41 8.16 10.64
CA LEU A 74 11.53 7.79 12.04
C LEU A 74 12.27 6.46 12.23
N LYS A 75 12.08 5.50 11.32
CA LYS A 75 12.63 4.14 11.46
C LYS A 75 14.04 3.99 10.88
N PHE A 76 14.35 4.67 9.78
CA PHE A 76 15.59 4.50 9.05
C PHE A 76 16.43 5.77 9.06
N ASN A 77 17.75 5.61 8.96
CA ASN A 77 18.66 6.76 8.93
C ASN A 77 18.55 7.53 7.60
N GLY A 78 18.82 8.83 7.65
CA GLY A 78 18.76 9.71 6.48
C GLY A 78 19.66 9.29 5.31
N PRO A 79 20.92 8.86 5.54
CA PRO A 79 21.80 8.39 4.46
C PRO A 79 21.25 7.19 3.68
N LEU A 80 20.70 6.19 4.38
CA LEU A 80 20.06 5.03 3.75
C LEU A 80 18.84 5.46 2.94
N ILE A 81 17.98 6.33 3.49
CA ILE A 81 16.80 6.83 2.78
C ILE A 81 17.21 7.57 1.50
N LYS A 82 18.24 8.42 1.58
CA LYS A 82 18.76 9.16 0.42
C LYS A 82 19.31 8.22 -0.64
N ALA A 83 20.11 7.23 -0.24
CA ALA A 83 20.68 6.23 -1.15
C ALA A 83 19.59 5.32 -1.76
N ALA A 84 18.56 4.98 -1.00
CA ALA A 84 17.44 4.15 -1.44
C ALA A 84 16.35 4.92 -2.20
N SER A 85 16.47 6.24 -2.34
CA SER A 85 15.41 7.11 -2.88
C SER A 85 14.86 6.66 -4.23
N SER A 86 15.73 6.28 -5.17
CA SER A 86 15.32 5.79 -6.49
C SER A 86 14.51 4.49 -6.39
N VAL A 87 15.03 3.49 -5.67
CA VAL A 87 14.36 2.18 -5.51
C VAL A 87 13.05 2.35 -4.74
N LEU A 88 13.07 3.15 -3.68
CA LEU A 88 11.89 3.44 -2.86
C LEU A 88 10.81 4.17 -3.66
N SER A 89 11.18 5.15 -4.49
CA SER A 89 10.22 5.87 -5.35
C SER A 89 9.55 4.93 -6.34
N GLU A 90 10.29 3.99 -6.92
CA GLU A 90 9.72 3.01 -7.85
C GLU A 90 8.77 2.05 -7.12
N THR A 91 9.19 1.48 -5.98
CA THR A 91 8.32 0.63 -5.15
C THR A 91 7.06 1.37 -4.71
N ARG A 92 7.18 2.66 -4.33
CA ARG A 92 6.03 3.50 -4.00
C ARG A 92 5.11 3.69 -5.21
N SER A 93 5.65 3.98 -6.39
CA SER A 93 4.84 4.10 -7.60
C SER A 93 4.09 2.81 -7.98
N GLU A 94 4.65 1.64 -7.67
CA GLU A 94 4.02 0.35 -7.95
C GLU A 94 2.92 -0.02 -6.94
N HIS A 95 3.07 0.36 -5.67
CA HIS A 95 2.26 -0.21 -4.57
C HIS A 95 1.51 0.80 -3.71
N GLU A 96 2.00 2.03 -3.59
CA GLU A 96 1.44 3.01 -2.66
C GLU A 96 0.04 3.45 -3.08
N GLY A 97 -0.88 3.57 -2.13
CA GLY A 97 -2.29 3.92 -2.43
C GLY A 97 -3.06 2.83 -3.19
N LEU A 98 -2.47 1.65 -3.43
CA LEU A 98 -3.13 0.49 -4.04
C LEU A 98 -3.09 -0.71 -3.12
N SER A 99 -1.90 -1.06 -2.64
CA SER A 99 -1.72 -2.09 -1.62
C SER A 99 -2.40 -1.65 -0.32
N GLY A 100 -2.99 -2.60 0.40
CA GLY A 100 -3.74 -2.33 1.63
C GLY A 100 -5.16 -1.78 1.42
N GLN A 101 -5.48 -1.24 0.24
CA GLN A 101 -6.83 -0.81 -0.13
C GLN A 101 -7.50 -1.83 -1.06
N LEU A 102 -6.84 -2.16 -2.18
CA LEU A 102 -7.38 -3.06 -3.21
C LEU A 102 -6.91 -4.51 -3.03
N TYR A 103 -5.66 -4.68 -2.62
CA TYR A 103 -5.05 -6.01 -2.47
C TYR A 103 -4.04 -6.06 -1.34
N VAL A 104 -3.75 -7.27 -0.88
CA VAL A 104 -2.64 -7.57 0.01
C VAL A 104 -1.45 -8.02 -0.83
N ASP A 105 -0.31 -7.35 -0.72
CA ASP A 105 0.91 -7.76 -1.41
C ASP A 105 1.53 -9.00 -0.75
N ALA A 106 1.37 -10.17 -1.37
CA ALA A 106 1.94 -11.42 -0.84
C ALA A 106 3.47 -11.41 -0.84
N ALA A 107 4.11 -10.68 -1.74
CA ALA A 107 5.57 -10.62 -1.83
C ALA A 107 6.19 -9.79 -0.70
N ALA A 108 5.48 -8.78 -0.18
CA ALA A 108 5.92 -8.00 0.99
C ALA A 108 6.18 -8.89 2.22
N TYR A 109 5.33 -9.91 2.40
CA TYR A 109 5.43 -10.86 3.50
C TYR A 109 6.20 -12.13 3.15
N ALA A 110 6.69 -12.30 1.92
CA ALA A 110 7.31 -13.54 1.50
C ALA A 110 8.58 -13.86 2.32
N SER A 111 8.60 -15.07 2.88
CA SER A 111 9.82 -15.66 3.43
C SER A 111 10.71 -16.21 2.30
N ALA A 112 12.03 -16.32 2.53
CA ALA A 112 12.97 -16.80 1.50
C ALA A 112 12.57 -18.18 0.93
N SER A 113 12.03 -19.04 1.79
CA SER A 113 11.50 -20.37 1.45
C SER A 113 10.32 -20.70 2.36
N GLY A 114 9.41 -21.57 1.87
CA GLY A 114 8.24 -21.98 2.64
C GLY A 114 7.15 -20.90 2.72
N THR A 115 6.26 -21.05 3.71
CA THR A 115 5.04 -20.23 3.86
C THR A 115 4.96 -19.44 5.16
N ALA A 116 5.97 -19.49 6.02
CA ALA A 116 5.97 -18.81 7.33
C ALA A 116 5.65 -17.31 7.23
N GLY A 117 6.23 -16.64 6.23
CA GLY A 117 5.94 -15.23 5.99
C GLY A 117 4.49 -14.96 5.54
N CYS A 118 3.92 -15.84 4.70
CA CYS A 118 2.51 -15.75 4.32
C CYS A 118 1.58 -16.04 5.51
N GLU A 119 2.00 -16.87 6.46
CA GLU A 119 1.27 -17.11 7.71
C GLU A 119 1.24 -15.84 8.55
N GLU A 120 2.38 -15.17 8.73
CA GLU A 120 2.44 -13.87 9.43
C GLU A 120 1.54 -12.83 8.78
N GLY A 121 1.63 -12.66 7.46
CA GLY A 121 0.78 -11.73 6.73
C GLY A 121 -0.71 -12.12 6.82
N SER A 122 -1.02 -13.42 6.80
CA SER A 122 -2.41 -13.88 6.92
C SER A 122 -3.02 -13.58 8.28
N LEU A 123 -2.23 -13.62 9.36
CA LEU A 123 -2.73 -13.27 10.70
C LEU A 123 -3.21 -11.82 10.75
N ARG A 124 -2.55 -10.91 10.01
CA ARG A 124 -2.92 -9.49 9.97
C ARG A 124 -4.05 -9.21 8.99
N HIS A 125 -4.08 -9.88 7.85
CA HIS A 125 -4.93 -9.46 6.74
C HIS A 125 -6.11 -10.39 6.43
N ARG A 126 -6.14 -11.61 6.97
CA ARG A 126 -7.21 -12.58 6.67
C ARG A 126 -8.60 -12.04 6.97
N THR A 127 -8.74 -11.32 8.07
CA THR A 127 -10.00 -10.71 8.54
C THR A 127 -10.25 -9.31 8.00
N ASN A 128 -9.27 -8.69 7.31
CA ASN A 128 -9.41 -7.32 6.83
C ASN A 128 -10.35 -7.26 5.62
N GLN A 129 -10.91 -6.08 5.37
CA GLN A 129 -11.89 -5.83 4.31
C GLN A 129 -11.31 -5.96 2.89
N VAL A 130 -9.98 -5.92 2.76
CA VAL A 130 -9.29 -6.11 1.47
C VAL A 130 -9.62 -7.48 0.90
N ARG A 131 -10.14 -7.54 -0.33
CA ARG A 131 -10.71 -8.78 -0.88
C ARG A 131 -9.70 -9.66 -1.61
N HIS A 132 -8.66 -9.04 -2.16
CA HIS A 132 -7.72 -9.70 -3.06
C HIS A 132 -6.32 -9.79 -2.46
N VAL A 133 -5.53 -10.74 -2.95
CA VAL A 133 -4.11 -10.89 -2.66
C VAL A 133 -3.38 -10.86 -3.99
N LEU A 134 -2.41 -9.96 -4.14
CA LEU A 134 -1.58 -9.92 -5.34
C LEU A 134 -0.64 -11.13 -5.34
N ALA A 135 -0.72 -11.93 -6.38
CA ALA A 135 0.07 -13.14 -6.52
C ALA A 135 1.55 -12.81 -6.75
N MET A 136 2.43 -13.50 -6.02
CA MET A 136 3.86 -13.54 -6.34
C MET A 136 4.15 -14.76 -7.24
N PRO A 137 5.29 -14.82 -7.96
CA PRO A 137 5.61 -15.94 -8.85
C PRO A 137 5.50 -17.33 -8.20
N ARG A 138 5.76 -17.41 -6.88
CA ARG A 138 5.67 -18.65 -6.10
C ARG A 138 4.24 -19.10 -5.79
N CYS A 139 3.25 -18.22 -5.91
CA CYS A 139 1.85 -18.55 -5.68
C CYS A 139 1.30 -19.51 -6.75
N GLY A 140 1.86 -19.49 -7.97
CA GLY A 140 1.43 -20.34 -9.08
C GLY A 140 1.52 -21.84 -8.79
N THR A 141 2.57 -22.27 -8.09
CA THR A 141 2.81 -23.69 -7.73
C THR A 141 2.59 -23.97 -6.24
N CYS A 142 1.96 -23.06 -5.51
CA CYS A 142 1.80 -23.18 -4.06
C CYS A 142 0.73 -24.21 -3.71
N VAL A 143 1.02 -25.11 -2.77
CA VAL A 143 0.07 -26.15 -2.29
C VAL A 143 -1.20 -25.53 -1.68
N PHE A 144 -1.11 -24.30 -1.16
CA PHE A 144 -2.23 -23.58 -0.56
C PHE A 144 -3.06 -22.77 -1.57
N LYS A 145 -2.79 -22.88 -2.88
CA LYS A 145 -3.64 -22.31 -3.93
C LYS A 145 -4.72 -23.33 -4.28
N ASN A 146 -5.98 -22.93 -4.10
CA ASN A 146 -7.12 -23.74 -4.53
C ASN A 146 -7.28 -23.73 -6.05
N ALA A 147 -7.97 -24.75 -6.59
CA ALA A 147 -8.39 -24.77 -7.98
C ALA A 147 -9.23 -23.53 -8.38
N ASN A 148 -9.97 -22.97 -7.42
CA ASN A 148 -10.80 -21.77 -7.60
C ASN A 148 -10.00 -20.45 -7.55
N GLY A 149 -8.67 -20.49 -7.55
CA GLY A 149 -7.84 -19.28 -7.54
C GLY A 149 -7.74 -18.56 -6.19
N THR A 150 -8.21 -19.15 -5.09
CA THR A 150 -8.09 -18.56 -3.75
C THR A 150 -6.85 -19.04 -3.00
N CYS A 151 -6.24 -18.17 -2.21
CA CYS A 151 -5.18 -18.55 -1.28
C CYS A 151 -5.80 -19.01 0.04
N GLN A 152 -5.58 -20.27 0.44
CA GLN A 152 -6.12 -20.81 1.70
C GLN A 152 -5.57 -20.12 2.95
N LYS A 153 -4.33 -19.58 2.90
CA LYS A 153 -3.72 -18.88 4.04
C LYS A 153 -4.44 -17.56 4.33
N TYR A 154 -4.57 -16.72 3.31
CA TYR A 154 -5.24 -15.43 3.43
C TYR A 154 -6.78 -15.54 3.36
N ASN A 155 -7.30 -16.67 2.88
CA ASN A 155 -8.71 -16.89 2.56
C ASN A 155 -9.30 -15.80 1.64
N LYS A 156 -8.54 -15.44 0.62
CA LYS A 156 -8.82 -14.35 -0.33
C LYS A 156 -8.47 -14.79 -1.75
N GLU A 157 -9.06 -14.12 -2.73
CA GLU A 157 -8.80 -14.39 -4.15
C GLU A 157 -7.39 -13.93 -4.54
N LEU A 158 -6.65 -14.78 -5.24
CA LEU A 158 -5.36 -14.43 -5.81
C LEU A 158 -5.57 -13.78 -7.17
N VAL A 159 -5.04 -12.57 -7.31
CA VAL A 159 -5.06 -11.81 -8.57
C VAL A 159 -3.64 -11.64 -9.08
N ASP A 160 -3.42 -11.81 -10.38
CA ASP A 160 -2.10 -11.60 -10.99
C ASP A 160 -1.83 -10.11 -11.29
N SER A 161 -2.89 -9.31 -11.41
CA SER A 161 -2.83 -7.86 -11.65
C SER A 161 -3.77 -7.10 -10.71
N VAL A 162 -3.53 -5.79 -10.55
CA VAL A 162 -4.33 -4.91 -9.70
C VAL A 162 -5.80 -4.92 -10.17
N PRO A 163 -6.79 -5.12 -9.26
CA PRO A 163 -8.20 -5.31 -9.63
C PRO A 163 -8.93 -3.97 -9.86
N VAL A 164 -8.39 -3.11 -10.74
CA VAL A 164 -9.00 -1.82 -11.10
C VAL A 164 -8.66 -1.43 -12.53
N SER A 165 -9.60 -0.80 -13.25
CA SER A 165 -9.42 -0.40 -14.65
C SER A 165 -8.33 0.65 -14.85
N ASN A 166 -8.16 1.59 -13.91
CA ASN A 166 -7.11 2.61 -13.95
C ASN A 166 -6.38 2.74 -12.61
N PRO A 167 -5.30 1.97 -12.40
CA PRO A 167 -4.55 1.99 -11.14
C PRO A 167 -3.95 3.36 -10.81
N ARG A 168 -3.48 4.11 -11.83
CA ARG A 168 -2.83 5.41 -11.62
C ARG A 168 -3.81 6.48 -11.14
N ALA A 169 -5.01 6.50 -11.70
CA ALA A 169 -6.04 7.44 -11.25
C ALA A 169 -6.46 7.15 -9.80
N TYR A 170 -6.65 5.87 -9.47
CA TYR A 170 -6.96 5.45 -8.11
C TYR A 170 -5.85 5.82 -7.13
N GLN A 171 -4.60 5.51 -7.47
CA GLN A 171 -3.43 5.84 -6.65
C GLN A 171 -3.31 7.35 -6.41
N LYS A 172 -3.53 8.18 -7.43
CA LYS A 172 -3.49 9.63 -7.29
C LYS A 172 -4.55 10.12 -6.31
N GLU A 173 -5.77 9.59 -6.38
CA GLU A 173 -6.85 9.97 -5.48
C GLU A 173 -6.62 9.46 -4.05
N ALA A 174 -6.14 8.23 -3.89
CA ALA A 174 -5.78 7.67 -2.60
C ALA A 174 -4.68 8.49 -1.90
N LEU A 175 -3.65 8.91 -2.64
CA LEU A 175 -2.61 9.80 -2.14
C LEU A 175 -3.14 11.20 -1.80
N ARG A 176 -4.00 11.76 -2.66
CA ARG A 176 -4.63 13.05 -2.42
C ARG A 176 -5.43 13.04 -1.12
N LEU A 177 -6.24 12.00 -0.89
CA LEU A 177 -7.03 11.86 0.33
C LEU A 177 -6.17 11.60 1.57
N ALA A 178 -5.05 10.88 1.44
CA ALA A 178 -4.14 10.62 2.54
C ALA A 178 -3.41 11.90 3.01
N ASP A 179 -3.07 12.78 2.08
CA ASP A 179 -2.40 14.05 2.36
C ASP A 179 -3.39 15.23 2.52
N ALA A 180 -4.69 14.97 2.45
CA ALA A 180 -5.74 15.98 2.59
C ALA A 180 -5.88 16.45 4.05
N SER A 181 -6.39 17.66 4.24
CA SER A 181 -6.71 18.15 5.59
C SER A 181 -7.93 17.41 6.17
N ASP A 182 -8.04 17.37 7.51
CA ASP A 182 -9.19 16.76 8.20
C ASP A 182 -10.55 17.28 7.70
N ALA A 183 -10.61 18.55 7.30
CA ALA A 183 -11.81 19.17 6.72
C ALA A 183 -12.20 18.53 5.37
N GLU A 184 -11.23 18.31 4.49
CA GLU A 184 -11.43 17.68 3.19
C GLU A 184 -11.75 16.18 3.32
N ILE A 185 -11.07 15.48 4.23
CA ILE A 185 -11.36 14.07 4.53
C ILE A 185 -12.79 13.94 5.02
N THR A 186 -13.21 14.80 5.96
CA THR A 186 -14.59 14.80 6.46
C THR A 186 -15.58 15.08 5.33
N ALA A 187 -15.33 16.09 4.50
CA ALA A 187 -16.17 16.40 3.34
C ALA A 187 -16.31 15.21 2.37
N SER A 188 -15.23 14.46 2.14
CA SER A 188 -15.24 13.29 1.26
C SER A 188 -16.13 12.14 1.73
N LEU A 189 -16.41 12.05 3.05
CA LEU A 189 -17.31 11.04 3.61
C LEU A 189 -18.79 11.36 3.35
N PHE A 190 -19.11 12.63 3.10
CA PHE A 190 -20.49 13.10 2.86
C PHE A 190 -20.78 13.40 1.39
N ALA A 191 -19.75 13.58 0.55
CA ALA A 191 -19.91 13.73 -0.89
C ALA A 191 -19.94 12.34 -1.58
N SER A 192 -21.12 11.95 -2.07
CA SER A 192 -21.30 10.67 -2.81
C SER A 192 -20.51 10.61 -4.13
N SER A 193 -20.10 11.77 -4.64
CA SER A 193 -19.19 11.97 -5.76
C SER A 193 -18.38 13.23 -5.48
N TYR A 194 -17.13 13.10 -5.07
CA TYR A 194 -16.24 14.24 -4.89
C TYR A 194 -15.96 14.91 -6.24
N ASP A 195 -16.57 16.07 -6.48
CA ASP A 195 -16.14 17.02 -7.52
C ASP A 195 -15.26 18.09 -6.87
N SER A 196 -14.01 18.20 -7.31
CA SER A 196 -13.07 19.22 -6.84
C SER A 196 -13.56 20.65 -7.06
N ASN A 197 -14.54 20.85 -7.95
CA ASN A 197 -15.17 22.15 -8.21
C ASN A 197 -16.37 22.45 -7.29
N GLU A 198 -16.93 21.46 -6.60
CA GLU A 198 -18.14 21.63 -5.78
C GLU A 198 -17.86 22.25 -4.40
N PHE A 199 -16.63 22.08 -3.89
CA PHE A 199 -16.17 22.67 -2.64
C PHE A 199 -15.38 23.98 -2.82
N GLY A 200 -15.31 24.47 -4.07
CA GLY A 200 -14.95 25.84 -4.35
C GLY A 200 -16.09 26.77 -3.94
N LEU A 201 -16.31 26.94 -2.64
CA LEU A 201 -17.06 28.07 -2.09
C LEU A 201 -16.29 29.37 -2.35
N ASN A 202 -16.03 29.68 -3.62
CA ASN A 202 -16.12 31.06 -4.02
C ASN A 202 -17.58 31.42 -3.81
N ASN A 203 -17.77 32.43 -2.98
CA ASN A 203 -19.04 32.98 -2.53
C ASN A 203 -19.79 33.65 -3.71
N ASP A 204 -20.05 32.89 -4.78
CA ASP A 204 -20.60 33.40 -6.04
C ASP A 204 -22.13 33.36 -6.06
N SER A 205 -22.76 32.88 -4.98
CA SER A 205 -24.22 32.82 -4.83
C SER A 205 -24.78 33.61 -3.63
N LEU A 206 -24.06 34.61 -3.13
CA LEU A 206 -24.69 35.66 -2.29
C LEU A 206 -25.30 36.80 -3.12
N ASN A 207 -25.13 36.79 -4.43
CA ASN A 207 -25.70 37.81 -5.33
C ASN A 207 -27.11 37.47 -5.84
N ASP A 208 -27.70 36.33 -5.44
CA ASP A 208 -29.01 35.86 -5.92
C ASP A 208 -30.04 35.70 -4.79
N PHE A 209 -29.78 36.29 -3.62
CA PHE A 209 -30.82 36.54 -2.63
C PHE A 209 -31.42 37.91 -2.90
N ASP A 210 -32.69 37.93 -3.30
CA ASP A 210 -33.47 39.14 -3.47
C ASP A 210 -33.81 39.72 -2.09
N PHE A 211 -32.94 40.62 -1.62
CA PHE A 211 -33.11 41.36 -0.37
C PHE A 211 -34.24 42.41 -0.45
N ASP A 212 -34.89 42.60 -1.59
CA ASP A 212 -36.06 43.50 -1.71
C ASP A 212 -37.29 42.97 -0.93
N SER A 213 -37.24 41.73 -0.43
CA SER A 213 -38.26 41.15 0.44
C SER A 213 -37.93 41.20 1.94
N GLU A 214 -36.81 41.82 2.34
CA GLU A 214 -36.53 42.04 3.75
C GLU A 214 -37.51 43.05 4.35
N ILE A 215 -38.05 42.69 5.51
CA ILE A 215 -38.89 43.56 6.32
C ILE A 215 -38.02 44.75 6.73
N SER A 216 -38.25 45.92 6.15
CA SER A 216 -37.50 47.13 6.50
C SER A 216 -37.63 47.41 8.01
N ASN A 217 -36.60 48.00 8.62
CA ASN A 217 -36.60 48.36 10.05
C ASN A 217 -37.84 49.19 10.46
N GLU A 218 -38.48 49.86 9.51
CA GLU A 218 -39.72 50.63 9.68
C GLU A 218 -40.94 49.74 9.99
N HIS A 219 -41.02 48.53 9.40
CA HIS A 219 -42.08 47.57 9.69
C HIS A 219 -41.91 46.88 11.05
N LEU A 220 -40.66 46.70 11.51
CA LEU A 220 -40.38 46.14 12.83
C LEU A 220 -40.75 47.11 13.98
N GLY A 221 -40.71 48.43 13.72
CA GLY A 221 -41.15 49.45 14.67
C GLY A 221 -42.62 49.33 15.07
N GLN A 222 -43.50 49.00 14.11
CA GLN A 222 -44.95 48.85 14.36
C GLN A 222 -45.32 47.60 15.16
N ILE A 223 -44.47 46.57 15.15
CA ILE A 223 -44.71 45.30 15.85
C ILE A 223 -44.06 45.31 17.24
N LEU A 224 -42.89 45.94 17.41
CA LEU A 224 -42.16 46.01 18.68
C LEU A 224 -42.72 47.06 19.66
N PHE A 225 -43.34 48.14 19.16
CA PHE A 225 -43.91 49.21 19.98
C PHE A 225 -45.39 49.39 19.68
N GLY A 226 -46.19 48.33 19.81
CA GLY A 226 -47.64 48.36 19.61
C GLY A 226 -48.32 49.46 20.44
N GLY A 227 -48.50 50.64 19.84
CA GLY A 227 -49.36 51.71 20.32
C GLY A 227 -48.79 52.60 21.44
N LEU A 228 -47.54 53.06 21.34
CA LEU A 228 -47.08 54.21 22.13
C LEU A 228 -47.06 55.46 21.24
N GLU A 229 -48.18 56.17 21.22
CA GLU A 229 -48.23 57.56 20.77
C GLU A 229 -47.41 58.37 21.78
N VAL A 230 -46.35 59.03 21.29
CA VAL A 230 -45.66 60.07 22.05
C VAL A 230 -46.37 61.35 21.66
N ASP A 231 -47.17 61.89 22.57
CA ASP A 231 -47.75 63.22 22.40
C ASP A 231 -46.60 64.25 22.47
N ASP A 232 -46.44 65.02 21.38
CA ASP A 232 -45.50 66.13 21.31
C ASP A 232 -46.02 67.32 22.14
N GLU A 233 -45.40 67.59 23.29
CA GLU A 233 -45.34 68.92 23.95
C GLU A 233 -43.88 69.36 24.17
#